data_AF-A0A948F1Y5-F1
#
_entry.id   AF-A0A948F1Y5-F1
#
_cell.length_a   1.000
_cell.length_b   1.000
_cell.length_c   1.000
_cell.angle_alpha   90.00
_cell.angle_beta   90.00
_cell.angle_gamma   90.00
#
_symmetry.space_group_name_H-M   'P 1'
#
loop_
_entity.id
_entity.type
_entity.pdbx_description
1 polymer ?
#
loop_
_entity_poly.entity_id
_entity_poly.type
_entity_poly.pdbx_seq_one_letter_code
_entity_poly.pdbx_strand_id
1 'polypeptide(L)'
;MKAKTKKMIVAGLILLASVLYGYTTLQRDLPWEDGVFYEVSSDVLSLVYYRADQGTLTLGFRSGPIYEYSSVPASVFHGLMDTQRKGAFYNQRIRGRFPSRRLELSAPGETI
;
A
#
# COMPACT_ATOMS: atom_id res chain seq x y z
N MET A 1 -11.44 -26.39 48.67
CA MET A 1 -12.12 -25.66 47.57
C MET A 1 -11.21 -24.62 46.88
N LYS A 2 -10.02 -24.99 46.34
CA LYS A 2 -9.06 -24.00 45.77
C LYS A 2 -8.74 -24.16 44.27
N ALA A 3 -9.11 -25.28 43.64
CA ALA A 3 -8.75 -25.56 42.24
C ALA A 3 -9.76 -24.99 41.21
N LYS A 4 -11.03 -24.81 41.61
CA LYS A 4 -12.12 -24.40 40.70
C LYS A 4 -12.01 -22.91 40.32
N THR A 5 -11.64 -22.05 41.28
CA THR A 5 -11.50 -20.60 41.08
C THR A 5 -10.34 -20.24 40.14
N LYS A 6 -9.20 -20.95 40.21
CA LYS A 6 -8.05 -20.69 39.31
C LYS A 6 -8.38 -20.96 37.84
N LYS A 7 -9.12 -22.04 37.55
CA LYS A 7 -9.56 -22.38 36.19
C LYS A 7 -10.55 -21.37 35.63
N MET A 8 -11.44 -20.82 36.46
CA MET A 8 -12.39 -19.78 36.07
C MET A 8 -11.69 -18.45 35.73
N ILE A 9 -10.64 -18.06 36.47
CA ILE A 9 -9.87 -16.85 36.17
C ILE A 9 -9.10 -17.01 34.85
N VAL A 10 -8.48 -18.18 34.62
CA VAL A 10 -7.77 -18.46 33.37
C VAL A 10 -8.73 -18.50 32.18
N ALA A 11 -9.89 -19.15 32.30
CA ALA A 11 -10.90 -19.17 31.24
C ALA A 11 -11.46 -17.76 30.94
N GLY A 12 -11.66 -16.95 31.99
CA GLY A 12 -12.03 -15.54 31.86
C GLY A 12 -10.96 -14.72 31.15
N LEU A 13 -9.68 -14.91 31.49
CA LEU A 13 -8.55 -14.25 30.82
C LEU A 13 -8.38 -14.69 29.36
N ILE A 14 -8.61 -15.96 29.04
CA ILE A 14 -8.58 -16.47 27.67
C ILE A 14 -9.73 -15.87 26.85
N LEU A 15 -10.94 -15.83 27.41
CA LEU A 15 -12.08 -15.18 26.74
C LEU A 15 -11.85 -13.68 26.58
N LEU A 16 -11.30 -13.00 27.59
CA LEU A 16 -10.96 -11.59 27.51
C LEU A 16 -9.85 -11.33 26.50
N ALA A 17 -8.85 -12.20 26.42
CA ALA A 17 -7.79 -12.14 25.42
C ALA A 17 -8.33 -12.43 24.02
N SER A 18 -9.26 -13.37 23.84
CA SER A 18 -9.93 -13.65 22.57
C SER A 18 -10.87 -12.53 22.15
N VAL A 19 -11.55 -11.89 23.10
CA VAL A 19 -12.38 -10.70 22.85
C VAL A 19 -11.48 -9.51 22.54
N LEU A 20 -10.36 -9.30 23.23
CA LEU A 20 -9.37 -8.27 22.92
C LEU A 20 -8.70 -8.53 21.57
N TYR A 21 -8.38 -9.78 21.25
CA TYR A 21 -7.84 -10.22 19.96
C TYR A 21 -8.89 -10.10 18.83
N GLY A 22 -10.16 -10.29 19.15
CA GLY A 22 -11.28 -9.99 18.27
C GLY A 22 -11.49 -8.50 18.10
N TYR A 23 -11.29 -7.70 19.16
CA TYR A 23 -11.43 -6.24 19.15
C TYR A 23 -10.31 -5.57 18.35
N THR A 24 -9.07 -6.07 18.45
CA THR A 24 -7.96 -5.64 17.57
C THR A 24 -8.21 -6.02 16.11
N THR A 25 -9.07 -7.01 15.85
CA THR A 25 -9.47 -7.40 14.48
C THR A 25 -10.66 -6.59 13.97
N LEU A 26 -11.60 -6.19 14.84
CA LEU A 26 -12.81 -5.46 14.46
C LEU A 26 -12.60 -3.96 14.18
N GLN A 27 -11.42 -3.42 14.48
CA GLN A 27 -11.02 -2.03 14.24
C GLN A 27 -9.90 -1.90 13.20
N ARG A 28 -9.77 -2.87 12.27
CA ARG A 28 -8.79 -2.80 11.18
C ARG A 28 -9.26 -1.88 10.03
N ASP A 29 -9.42 -0.61 10.35
CA ASP A 29 -9.04 0.49 9.45
C ASP A 29 -7.59 0.84 9.81
N LEU A 30 -6.65 -0.08 9.53
CA LEU A 30 -5.23 0.19 9.74
C LEU A 30 -4.77 1.16 8.62
N PRO A 31 -4.29 2.38 8.93
CA PRO A 31 -3.99 3.42 7.93
C PRO A 31 -2.88 3.09 6.91
N TRP A 32 -2.34 1.87 6.93
CA TRP A 32 -1.22 1.42 6.11
C TRP A 32 -1.54 0.19 5.25
N GLU A 33 -2.80 -0.27 5.22
CA GLU A 33 -3.23 -1.45 4.44
C GLU A 33 -3.45 -1.17 2.94
N ASP A 34 -3.40 0.08 2.49
CA ASP A 34 -3.77 0.46 1.14
C ASP A 34 -2.61 0.50 0.14
N GLY A 35 -1.58 -0.34 0.24
CA GLY A 35 -0.47 -0.37 -0.73
C GLY A 35 0.81 0.31 -0.25
N VAL A 36 1.92 0.02 -0.95
CA VAL A 36 3.26 0.33 -0.45
C VAL A 36 3.87 1.52 -1.18
N PHE A 37 4.26 2.54 -0.42
CA PHE A 37 4.95 3.73 -0.91
C PHE A 37 6.47 3.56 -0.82
N TYR A 38 7.16 3.89 -1.91
CA TYR A 38 8.61 3.90 -2.01
C TYR A 38 9.08 5.22 -2.58
N GLU A 39 9.94 5.90 -1.84
CA GLU A 39 10.82 6.91 -2.43
C GLU A 39 11.95 6.19 -3.16
N VAL A 40 12.22 6.59 -4.40
CA VAL A 40 13.21 5.91 -5.24
C VAL A 40 14.30 6.88 -5.70
N SER A 41 15.56 6.45 -5.56
CA SER A 41 16.69 7.17 -6.14
C SER A 41 16.86 6.75 -7.61
N SER A 42 16.33 7.55 -8.53
CA SER A 42 16.36 7.33 -9.98
C SER A 42 16.35 8.67 -10.70
N ASP A 43 16.96 8.81 -11.88
CA ASP A 43 16.95 10.06 -12.64
C ASP A 43 15.55 10.49 -13.11
N VAL A 44 14.61 9.53 -13.21
CA VAL A 44 13.29 9.76 -13.82
C VAL A 44 12.15 9.74 -12.81
N LEU A 45 12.24 8.86 -11.81
CA LEU A 45 11.19 8.65 -10.81
C LEU A 45 11.66 9.16 -9.45
N SER A 46 10.75 9.80 -8.72
CA SER A 46 10.92 10.18 -7.32
C SER A 46 10.10 9.28 -6.40
N LEU A 47 8.93 8.83 -6.86
CA LEU A 47 7.98 8.08 -6.05
C LEU A 47 7.41 6.90 -6.83
N VAL A 48 7.26 5.76 -6.16
CA VAL A 48 6.50 4.62 -6.62
C VAL A 48 5.54 4.19 -5.52
N TYR A 49 4.28 3.99 -5.86
CA TYR A 49 3.29 3.42 -4.97
C TYR A 49 2.54 2.31 -5.67
N TYR A 50 2.34 1.18 -4.99
CA TYR A 50 1.67 0.03 -5.59
C TYR A 50 0.65 -0.60 -4.65
N ARG A 51 -0.55 -0.84 -5.18
CA ARG A 51 -1.65 -1.55 -4.54
C ARG A 51 -1.93 -2.86 -5.27
N ALA A 52 -1.58 -3.98 -4.64
CA ALA A 52 -1.65 -5.29 -5.28
C ALA A 52 -3.07 -5.84 -5.42
N ASP A 53 -3.97 -5.51 -4.48
CA ASP A 53 -5.39 -5.87 -4.48
C ASP A 53 -6.15 -5.22 -5.65
N GLN A 54 -5.78 -4.00 -6.05
CA GLN A 54 -6.40 -3.24 -7.13
C GLN A 54 -5.58 -3.25 -8.44
N GLY A 55 -4.34 -3.72 -8.40
CA GLY A 55 -3.39 -3.59 -9.51
C GLY A 55 -3.14 -2.12 -9.87
N THR A 56 -3.06 -1.26 -8.87
CA THR A 56 -2.89 0.19 -9.05
C THR A 56 -1.43 0.56 -8.82
N LEU A 57 -0.79 1.15 -9.83
CA LEU A 57 0.58 1.65 -9.76
C LEU A 57 0.59 3.17 -9.94
N THR A 58 1.06 3.90 -8.94
CA THR A 58 1.26 5.35 -9.00
C THR A 58 2.73 5.68 -9.11
N LEU A 59 3.08 6.52 -10.08
CA LEU A 59 4.45 6.94 -10.36
C LEU A 59 4.54 8.46 -10.26
N GLY A 60 5.39 8.94 -9.36
CA GLY A 60 5.82 10.33 -9.31
C GLY A 60 7.10 10.51 -10.13
N PHE A 61 7.05 11.39 -11.11
CA PHE A 61 8.22 11.74 -11.93
C PHE A 61 8.99 12.89 -11.29
N ARG A 62 10.32 12.87 -11.41
CA ARG A 62 11.16 14.00 -10.95
C ARG A 62 10.84 15.31 -11.66
N SER A 63 10.30 15.24 -12.87
CA SER A 63 9.82 16.41 -13.62
C SER A 63 8.54 17.01 -13.05
N GLY A 64 7.93 16.41 -12.02
CA GLY A 64 6.75 16.92 -11.31
C GLY A 64 5.44 16.13 -11.49
N PRO A 65 5.04 15.63 -12.67
CA PRO A 65 3.74 15.02 -12.82
C PRO A 65 3.66 13.66 -12.12
N ILE A 66 2.48 13.36 -11.58
CA ILE A 66 2.16 12.05 -11.00
C ILE A 66 1.11 11.38 -11.89
N TYR A 67 1.34 10.10 -12.17
CA TYR A 67 0.43 9.28 -12.95
C TYR A 67 0.02 8.06 -12.16
N GLU A 68 -1.27 7.74 -12.21
CA GLU A 68 -1.81 6.48 -11.73
C GLU A 68 -2.12 5.58 -12.92
N TYR A 69 -1.72 4.32 -12.82
CA TYR A 69 -1.95 3.26 -13.80
C TYR A 69 -2.80 2.17 -13.15
N SER A 70 -3.84 1.70 -13.85
CA SER A 70 -4.70 0.62 -13.37
C SER A 70 -4.41 -0.70 -14.08
N SER A 71 -4.83 -1.80 -13.47
CA SER A 71 -4.65 -3.17 -13.99
C SER A 71 -3.19 -3.56 -14.26
N VAL A 72 -2.27 -3.00 -13.45
CA VAL A 72 -0.84 -3.32 -13.50
C VAL A 72 -0.57 -4.57 -12.66
N PRO A 73 -0.06 -5.66 -13.26
CA PRO A 73 0.29 -6.86 -12.51
C PRO A 73 1.46 -6.63 -11.55
N ALA A 74 1.48 -7.38 -10.43
CA ALA A 74 2.56 -7.31 -9.45
C ALA A 74 3.94 -7.59 -10.06
N SER A 75 4.03 -8.45 -11.07
CA SER A 75 5.29 -8.73 -11.78
C SER A 75 5.89 -7.50 -12.47
N VAL A 76 5.05 -6.57 -12.95
CA VAL A 76 5.52 -5.31 -13.56
C VAL A 76 6.05 -4.37 -12.48
N PHE A 77 5.36 -4.29 -11.34
CA PHE A 77 5.84 -3.54 -10.18
C PHE A 77 7.19 -4.08 -9.68
N HIS A 78 7.31 -5.39 -9.47
CA HIS A 78 8.57 -6.01 -9.06
C HIS A 78 9.69 -5.75 -10.07
N GLY A 79 9.42 -5.94 -11.37
CA GLY A 79 10.41 -5.64 -12.42
C GLY A 79 10.84 -4.16 -12.44
N LEU A 80 9.93 -3.24 -12.13
CA LEU A 80 10.28 -1.83 -11.97
C LEU A 80 11.18 -1.65 -10.75
N MET A 81 10.83 -2.21 -9.59
CA MET A 81 11.60 -2.06 -8.36
C MET A 81 13.01 -2.67 -8.45
N ASP A 82 13.16 -3.79 -9.14
CA ASP A 82 14.44 -4.52 -9.26
C ASP A 82 15.41 -3.88 -10.26
N THR A 83 14.92 -3.12 -11.25
CA THR A 83 15.80 -2.55 -12.28
C THR A 83 16.59 -1.32 -11.79
N GLN A 84 17.87 -1.23 -12.12
CA GLN A 84 18.64 0.01 -11.92
C GLN A 84 18.23 1.11 -12.93
N ARG A 85 17.63 0.74 -14.07
CA ARG A 85 17.28 1.66 -15.16
C ARG A 85 15.77 1.90 -15.22
N LYS A 86 15.22 2.46 -14.14
CA LYS A 86 13.79 2.73 -13.95
C LYS A 86 13.12 3.43 -15.15
N GLY A 87 13.76 4.45 -15.72
CA GLY A 87 13.23 5.17 -16.89
C GLY A 87 13.12 4.33 -18.16
N ALA A 88 14.12 3.47 -18.41
CA ALA A 88 14.09 2.55 -19.55
C ALA A 88 12.99 1.51 -19.37
N PHE A 89 12.85 0.94 -18.16
CA PHE A 89 11.78 0.00 -17.84
C PHE A 89 10.40 0.64 -18.00
N TYR A 90 10.20 1.84 -17.47
CA TYR A 90 8.94 2.58 -17.63
C TYR A 90 8.55 2.72 -19.10
N ASN A 91 9.45 3.21 -19.95
CA ASN A 91 9.18 3.36 -21.38
C ASN A 91 8.89 2.02 -22.08
N GLN A 92 9.57 0.95 -21.68
CA GLN A 92 9.47 -0.35 -22.33
C GLN A 92 8.36 -1.25 -21.80
N ARG A 93 7.85 -1.05 -20.59
CA ARG A 93 6.92 -1.98 -19.94
C ARG A 93 5.67 -1.33 -19.39
N ILE A 94 5.63 -0.01 -19.20
CA ILE A 94 4.51 0.66 -18.54
C ILE A 94 3.86 1.70 -19.46
N ARG A 95 4.65 2.60 -20.04
CA ARG A 95 4.14 3.72 -20.86
C ARG A 95 3.29 3.20 -22.01
N GLY A 96 2.04 3.67 -22.07
CA GLY A 96 1.07 3.33 -23.11
C GLY A 96 0.55 1.88 -23.10
N ARG A 97 0.89 1.07 -22.07
CA ARG A 97 0.43 -0.32 -21.95
C ARG A 97 -0.69 -0.54 -20.95
N PHE A 98 -0.90 0.42 -20.06
CA PHE A 98 -1.94 0.37 -19.03
C PHE A 98 -2.78 1.65 -19.12
N PRO A 99 -4.09 1.57 -18.82
CA PRO A 99 -4.90 2.76 -18.67
C PRO A 99 -4.28 3.66 -17.60
N SER A 100 -4.17 4.94 -17.91
CA SER A 100 -3.47 5.89 -17.05
C SER A 100 -4.24 7.18 -16.92
N ARG A 101 -4.23 7.77 -15.73
CA ARG A 101 -4.68 9.13 -15.49
C ARG A 101 -3.59 9.94 -14.82
N ARG A 102 -3.52 11.22 -15.16
CA ARG A 102 -2.67 12.17 -14.43
C ARG A 102 -3.38 12.54 -13.13
N LEU A 103 -2.67 12.47 -12.02
CA LEU A 103 -3.15 12.98 -10.75
C LEU A 103 -2.74 14.46 -10.67
N GLU A 104 -3.73 15.33 -10.51
CA GLU A 104 -3.46 16.70 -10.09
C GLU A 104 -3.26 16.66 -8.58
N LEU A 105 -2.07 17.03 -8.13
CA LEU A 105 -1.83 17.20 -6.72
C LEU A 105 -2.50 18.51 -6.31
N SER A 106 -3.82 18.47 -6.07
CA SER A 106 -4.51 19.60 -5.45
C SER A 106 -3.86 19.81 -4.09
N ALA A 107 -3.30 21.00 -3.86
CA ALA A 107 -2.77 21.32 -2.54
C ALA A 107 -3.92 21.14 -1.52
N PRO A 108 -3.66 20.56 -0.33
CA PRO A 108 -4.69 20.45 0.70
C PRO A 108 -5.13 21.87 1.08
N GLY A 109 -6.28 22.32 0.58
CA GLY A 109 -6.85 23.64 0.87
C GLY A 109 -7.34 24.46 -0.32
N GLU A 110 -7.21 24.02 -1.57
CA GLU A 110 -7.81 24.73 -2.71
C GLU A 110 -9.27 24.30 -2.91
N THR A 111 -10.15 24.89 -2.09
CA THR A 111 -11.60 24.86 -2.29
C THR A 111 -11.93 25.82 -3.45
N ILE A 112 -12.58 25.31 -4.50
CA ILE A 112 -13.20 26.12 -5.57
C ILE A 112 -14.40 26.87 -5.01
#